data_AF-A0A962E4C0-F1
#
_entry.id   AF-A0A962E4C0-F1
#
_cell.length_a   1.000
_cell.length_b   1.000
_cell.length_c   1.000
_cell.angle_alpha   90.00
_cell.angle_beta   90.00
_cell.angle_gamma   90.00
#
_symmetry.space_group_name_H-M   'P 1'
#
loop_
_entity.id
_entity.type
_entity.pdbx_description
1 polymer ?
#
loop_
_entity_poly.entity_id
_entity_poly.type
_entity_poly.pdbx_seq_one_letter_code
_entity_poly.pdbx_strand_id
1 'polypeptide(L)'
;MSEAKPGPLRRLWNGFWGIVDGTRRGLFNAIFLVFVIFVVFALFGWGAPKTEPGTALMLAPKGAIVEQYSADPGDRVIAKLTGDEILEVQLRDVLRALEAAKSDPNIDLVVVRTEQFAGAGLATLREIGRAMKQVREAGKEIIAYGDYFDQRGYYLAAHADKIYLSPNGGVLLQGLGRYRSYYAALLDKLKVDIHVFRVGTYKSAVEPYLLNGPSEAAREADQAWLDDLWQIYLADVSEARKLEPGFISRWIERLPELVESSGGDMAKLALDSGLVDELLNEDEFEKLLAERGSVDPQTKRARRVGVVTYAERQSKQLMPGDAVVGVIVAEGTIVDGEQPQGSIGGVSTAELVRTAREDSAVKAVVLRVDSGGGSAFASEQIRRELELTRAAGKPVVISMGDVAASGGYWISMSNDALYADPATITG
;
A
#
# COMPACT_ATOMS: atom_id res chain seq x y z
N MET A 1 51.03 -39.64 -37.05
CA MET A 1 50.03 -40.32 -37.91
C MET A 1 49.33 -39.24 -38.71
N SER A 2 49.55 -39.18 -40.02
CA SER A 2 48.87 -38.20 -40.89
C SER A 2 47.42 -38.61 -41.06
N GLU A 3 46.48 -37.73 -40.73
CA GLU A 3 45.07 -37.95 -41.02
C GLU A 3 44.89 -38.05 -42.54
N ALA A 4 44.44 -39.22 -42.99
CA ALA A 4 44.10 -39.45 -44.38
C ALA A 4 43.00 -38.46 -44.80
N LYS A 5 43.28 -37.67 -45.85
CA LYS A 5 42.30 -36.72 -46.42
C LYS A 5 41.02 -37.49 -46.75
N PRO A 6 39.85 -37.08 -46.24
CA PRO A 6 38.61 -37.83 -46.47
C PRO A 6 38.30 -37.88 -47.96
N GLY A 7 37.92 -39.06 -48.45
CA GLY A 7 37.58 -39.28 -49.86
C GLY A 7 36.43 -38.39 -50.34
N PRO A 8 36.30 -38.18 -51.67
CA PRO A 8 35.36 -37.21 -52.25
C PRO A 8 33.90 -37.43 -51.82
N LEU A 9 33.45 -38.68 -51.67
CA LEU A 9 32.12 -39.02 -51.16
C LEU A 9 31.90 -38.59 -49.70
N ARG A 10 32.92 -38.73 -48.84
CA ARG A 10 32.86 -38.33 -47.43
C ARG A 10 32.87 -36.81 -47.30
N ARG A 11 33.55 -36.09 -48.19
CA ARG A 11 33.51 -34.62 -48.26
C ARG A 11 32.15 -34.11 -48.71
N LEU A 12 31.54 -34.73 -49.72
CA LEU A 12 30.18 -34.41 -50.17
C LEU A 12 29.14 -34.68 -49.08
N TRP A 13 29.24 -35.82 -48.39
CA TRP A 13 28.36 -36.17 -47.27
C TRP A 13 28.50 -35.21 -46.08
N ASN A 14 29.73 -34.84 -45.70
CA ASN A 14 29.99 -33.87 -44.64
C ASN A 14 29.51 -32.46 -45.02
N GLY A 15 29.63 -32.08 -46.30
CA GLY A 15 29.09 -30.81 -46.81
C GLY A 15 27.55 -30.78 -46.76
N PHE A 16 26.90 -31.85 -47.19
CA PHE A 16 25.45 -32.00 -47.11
C PHE A 16 24.95 -31.96 -45.66
N TRP A 17 25.59 -32.70 -44.75
CA TRP A 17 25.25 -32.66 -43.33
C TRP A 17 25.51 -31.29 -42.68
N GLY A 18 26.56 -30.59 -43.09
CA GLY A 18 26.81 -29.21 -42.65
C GLY A 18 25.70 -28.25 -43.07
N ILE A 19 25.15 -28.42 -44.28
CA ILE A 19 24.00 -27.63 -44.76
C ILE A 19 22.74 -27.98 -43.97
N VAL A 20 22.46 -29.27 -43.74
CA VAL A 20 21.30 -29.72 -42.96
C VAL A 20 21.37 -29.22 -41.51
N ASP A 21 22.53 -29.37 -40.85
CA ASP A 21 22.71 -28.92 -39.46
C ASP A 21 22.68 -27.39 -39.36
N GLY A 22 23.28 -26.67 -40.32
CA GLY A 22 23.20 -25.22 -40.42
C GLY A 22 21.76 -24.72 -40.59
N THR A 23 20.99 -25.37 -41.46
CA THR A 23 19.57 -25.04 -41.69
C THR A 23 18.72 -25.34 -40.45
N ARG A 24 18.96 -26.49 -39.80
CA ARG A 24 18.27 -26.88 -38.56
C ARG A 24 18.54 -25.87 -37.44
N ARG A 25 19.80 -25.51 -37.19
CA ARG A 25 20.18 -24.49 -36.20
C ARG A 25 19.59 -23.12 -36.53
N GLY A 26 19.65 -22.71 -37.80
CA GLY A 26 19.04 -21.47 -38.26
C GLY A 26 17.53 -21.43 -38.01
N LEU A 27 16.82 -22.51 -38.32
CA LEU A 27 15.38 -22.63 -38.10
C LEU A 27 15.02 -22.62 -36.61
N PHE A 28 15.72 -23.40 -35.77
CA PHE A 28 15.46 -23.40 -34.33
C PHE A 28 15.79 -22.06 -33.68
N ASN A 29 16.87 -21.39 -34.10
CA ASN A 29 17.18 -20.05 -33.62
C ASN A 29 16.13 -19.03 -34.07
N ALA A 30 15.60 -19.14 -35.29
CA ALA A 30 14.53 -18.29 -35.77
C ALA A 30 13.21 -18.52 -35.01
N ILE A 31 12.83 -19.78 -34.78
CA ILE A 31 11.66 -20.13 -33.96
C ILE A 31 11.84 -19.63 -32.52
N PHE A 32 13.04 -19.79 -31.94
CA PHE A 32 13.37 -19.28 -30.63
C PHE A 32 13.29 -17.74 -30.58
N LEU A 33 13.83 -17.04 -31.58
CA LEU A 33 13.71 -15.59 -31.69
C LEU A 33 12.25 -15.15 -31.83
N VAL A 34 11.45 -15.82 -32.64
CA VAL A 34 10.01 -15.54 -32.78
C VAL A 34 9.29 -15.80 -31.46
N PHE A 35 9.62 -16.88 -30.74
CA PHE A 35 9.07 -17.16 -29.42
C PHE A 35 9.47 -16.08 -28.40
N VAL A 36 10.73 -15.66 -28.37
CA VAL A 36 11.21 -14.57 -27.50
C VAL A 36 10.52 -13.26 -27.86
N ILE A 37 10.42 -12.91 -29.14
CA ILE A 37 9.71 -11.71 -29.60
C ILE A 37 8.23 -11.81 -29.23
N PHE A 38 7.61 -12.98 -29.38
CA PHE A 38 6.22 -13.20 -28.99
C PHE A 38 6.04 -13.05 -27.47
N VAL A 39 6.92 -13.61 -26.65
CA VAL A 39 6.89 -13.46 -25.19
C VAL A 39 7.10 -12.01 -24.80
N VAL A 40 8.08 -11.31 -25.38
CA VAL A 40 8.30 -9.87 -25.17
C VAL A 40 7.08 -9.06 -25.61
N PHE A 41 6.49 -9.36 -26.77
CA PHE A 41 5.30 -8.67 -27.25
C PHE A 41 4.05 -9.00 -26.43
N ALA A 42 3.91 -10.22 -25.91
CA ALA A 42 2.82 -10.60 -25.01
C ALA A 42 2.96 -9.96 -23.63
N LEU A 43 4.20 -9.76 -23.15
CA LEU A 43 4.50 -9.11 -21.87
C LEU A 43 4.42 -7.57 -21.96
N PHE A 44 4.76 -6.97 -23.11
CA PHE A 44 4.96 -5.51 -23.24
C PHE A 44 4.21 -4.84 -24.40
N GLY A 45 3.66 -5.60 -25.36
CA GLY A 45 3.15 -5.09 -26.64
C GLY A 45 1.67 -4.71 -26.66
N TRP A 46 0.88 -5.15 -25.68
CA TRP A 46 -0.46 -4.61 -25.47
C TRP A 46 -0.39 -3.41 -24.53
N GLY A 47 -0.34 -2.21 -25.10
CA GLY A 47 -0.68 -1.01 -24.33
C GLY A 47 -2.03 -1.22 -23.66
N ALA A 48 -2.13 -0.93 -22.36
CA ALA A 48 -3.37 -1.13 -21.63
C ALA A 48 -4.52 -0.41 -22.35
N PRO A 49 -5.68 -1.07 -22.57
CA PRO A 49 -6.78 -0.47 -23.31
C PRO A 49 -7.16 0.88 -22.69
N LYS A 50 -7.41 1.90 -23.52
CA LYS A 50 -7.80 3.22 -23.04
C LYS A 50 -9.08 3.10 -22.21
N THR A 51 -9.21 3.94 -21.19
CA THR A 51 -10.44 4.03 -20.41
C THR A 51 -11.56 4.55 -21.31
N GLU A 52 -12.64 3.79 -21.44
CA GLU A 52 -13.81 4.14 -22.25
C GLU A 52 -14.86 4.88 -21.40
N PRO A 53 -15.75 5.70 -22.00
CA PRO A 53 -16.83 6.37 -21.28
C PRO A 53 -17.70 5.41 -20.45
N GLY A 54 -18.21 5.87 -19.31
CA GLY A 54 -19.03 5.07 -18.41
C GLY A 54 -18.28 3.95 -17.69
N THR A 55 -16.97 4.11 -17.47
CA THR A 55 -16.15 3.15 -16.72
C THR A 55 -16.21 3.45 -15.22
N ALA A 56 -16.44 2.43 -14.40
CA ALA A 56 -16.31 2.52 -12.95
C ALA A 56 -14.83 2.35 -12.53
N LEU A 57 -14.31 3.25 -11.70
CA LEU A 57 -13.01 3.09 -11.07
C LEU A 57 -13.15 2.23 -9.80
N MET A 58 -12.51 1.07 -9.79
CA MET A 58 -12.56 0.14 -8.66
C MET A 58 -11.45 0.46 -7.66
N LEU A 59 -11.80 1.10 -6.55
CA LEU A 59 -10.99 1.18 -5.34
C LEU A 59 -11.16 -0.13 -4.55
N ALA A 60 -10.47 -1.17 -5.02
CA ALA A 60 -10.53 -2.52 -4.48
C ALA A 60 -9.12 -3.04 -4.15
N PRO A 61 -8.43 -2.47 -3.14
CA PRO A 61 -7.07 -2.86 -2.82
C PRO A 61 -7.01 -4.34 -2.40
N LYS A 62 -5.96 -5.02 -2.86
CA LYS A 62 -5.68 -6.41 -2.49
C LYS A 62 -4.46 -6.45 -1.58
N GLY A 63 -4.66 -6.91 -0.36
CA GLY A 63 -3.66 -6.91 0.70
C GLY A 63 -3.50 -5.54 1.36
N ALA A 64 -2.29 -5.24 1.84
CA ALA A 64 -2.00 -4.02 2.59
C ALA A 64 -1.84 -2.82 1.64
N ILE A 65 -2.19 -1.63 2.12
CA ILE A 65 -1.77 -0.39 1.46
C ILE A 65 -0.47 0.07 2.12
N VAL A 66 0.56 0.27 1.30
CA VAL A 66 1.95 0.53 1.71
C VAL A 66 2.50 1.78 1.01
N GLU A 67 3.57 2.37 1.53
CA GLU A 67 4.23 3.51 0.85
C GLU A 67 5.03 3.04 -0.38
N GLN A 68 5.67 1.88 -0.23
CA GLN A 68 6.51 1.19 -1.18
C GLN A 68 6.28 -0.32 -1.07
N TYR A 69 6.52 -1.04 -2.16
CA TYR A 69 6.44 -2.50 -2.10
C TYR A 69 7.52 -3.05 -1.17
N SER A 70 7.23 -4.09 -0.40
CA SER A 70 8.21 -4.72 0.48
C SER A 70 9.21 -5.63 -0.25
N ALA A 71 9.05 -5.80 -1.56
CA ALA A 71 9.92 -6.62 -2.38
C ALA A 71 10.20 -5.98 -3.74
N ASP A 72 11.39 -6.28 -4.25
CA ASP A 72 11.82 -5.78 -5.55
C ASP A 72 10.93 -6.31 -6.69
N PRO A 73 10.85 -5.58 -7.83
CA PRO A 73 9.98 -5.97 -8.95
C PRO A 73 10.19 -7.41 -9.45
N GLY A 74 11.43 -7.89 -9.47
CA GLY A 74 11.74 -9.26 -9.90
C GLY A 74 11.18 -10.32 -8.96
N ASP A 75 11.35 -10.13 -7.66
CA ASP A 75 10.88 -11.06 -6.64
C ASP A 75 9.35 -11.13 -6.60
N ARG A 76 8.68 -9.99 -6.79
CA ARG A 76 7.20 -9.94 -6.90
C ARG A 76 6.68 -10.74 -8.08
N VAL A 77 7.37 -10.69 -9.23
CA VAL A 77 7.00 -11.50 -10.41
C VAL A 77 7.17 -13.00 -10.11
N ILE A 78 8.29 -13.38 -9.49
CA ILE A 78 8.54 -14.79 -9.12
C ILE A 78 7.48 -15.28 -8.13
N ALA A 79 7.23 -14.53 -7.06
CA ALA A 79 6.24 -14.83 -6.02
C ALA A 79 4.84 -15.04 -6.61
N LYS A 80 4.44 -14.20 -7.57
CA LYS A 80 3.17 -14.36 -8.30
C LYS A 80 3.10 -15.66 -9.10
N LEU A 81 4.21 -16.08 -9.72
CA LEU A 81 4.26 -17.33 -10.51
C LEU A 81 4.27 -18.59 -9.63
N THR A 82 4.81 -18.51 -8.41
CA THR A 82 4.83 -19.64 -7.45
C THR A 82 3.55 -19.77 -6.62
N GLY A 83 2.66 -18.78 -6.69
CA GLY A 83 1.43 -18.74 -5.90
C GLY A 83 1.58 -18.06 -4.53
N ASP A 84 2.75 -17.51 -4.24
CA ASP A 84 3.07 -16.76 -3.01
C ASP A 84 2.96 -15.25 -3.24
N GLU A 85 1.95 -14.81 -4.00
CA GLU A 85 1.82 -13.41 -4.44
C GLU A 85 1.86 -12.45 -3.24
N ILE A 86 2.77 -11.48 -3.28
CA ILE A 86 2.84 -10.40 -2.30
C ILE A 86 1.69 -9.43 -2.60
N LEU A 87 0.67 -9.46 -1.76
CA LEU A 87 -0.52 -8.64 -1.91
C LEU A 87 -0.30 -7.28 -1.23
N GLU A 88 0.12 -6.32 -2.03
CA GLU A 88 0.36 -4.94 -1.62
C GLU A 88 -0.14 -3.98 -2.70
N VAL A 89 -0.61 -2.80 -2.27
CA VAL A 89 -0.99 -1.69 -3.15
C VAL A 89 -0.32 -0.42 -2.64
N GLN A 90 0.33 0.34 -3.52
CA GLN A 90 0.99 1.56 -3.09
C GLN A 90 -0.03 2.70 -2.89
N LEU A 91 0.08 3.40 -1.76
CA LEU A 91 -0.75 4.56 -1.45
C LEU A 91 -0.69 5.60 -2.57
N ARG A 92 0.52 5.89 -3.09
CA ARG A 92 0.70 6.87 -4.17
C ARG A 92 -0.10 6.54 -5.44
N ASP A 93 -0.32 5.26 -5.73
CA ASP A 93 -1.07 4.84 -6.91
C ASP A 93 -2.58 4.99 -6.66
N VAL A 94 -3.05 4.68 -5.44
CA VAL A 94 -4.42 4.96 -5.01
C VAL A 94 -4.72 6.46 -5.11
N LEU A 95 -3.86 7.31 -4.53
CA LEU A 95 -4.03 8.77 -4.57
C LEU A 95 -3.97 9.32 -5.99
N ARG A 96 -3.05 8.84 -6.83
CA ARG A 96 -2.94 9.27 -8.23
C ARG A 96 -4.19 8.91 -9.03
N ALA A 97 -4.73 7.70 -8.84
CA ALA A 97 -5.95 7.27 -9.52
C ALA A 97 -7.16 8.11 -9.11
N LEU A 98 -7.34 8.36 -7.81
CA LEU A 98 -8.42 9.22 -7.32
C LEU A 98 -8.27 10.66 -7.82
N GLU A 99 -7.05 11.21 -7.82
CA GLU A 99 -6.80 12.55 -8.34
C GLU A 99 -7.14 12.66 -9.84
N ALA A 100 -6.73 11.68 -10.64
CA ALA A 100 -7.04 11.65 -12.06
C ALA A 100 -8.56 11.51 -12.31
N ALA A 101 -9.24 10.67 -11.53
CA ALA A 101 -10.67 10.42 -11.66
C ALA A 101 -11.54 11.67 -11.46
N LYS A 102 -11.10 12.65 -10.66
CA LYS A 102 -11.81 13.93 -10.46
C LYS A 102 -12.15 14.63 -11.77
N SER A 103 -11.25 14.52 -12.76
CA SER A 103 -11.34 15.28 -14.00
C SER A 103 -11.51 14.42 -15.25
N ASP A 104 -11.43 13.09 -15.13
CA ASP A 104 -11.61 12.19 -16.27
C ASP A 104 -13.10 12.07 -16.66
N PRO A 105 -13.50 12.47 -17.87
CA PRO A 105 -14.89 12.34 -18.33
C PRO A 105 -15.29 10.87 -18.59
N ASN A 106 -14.35 9.92 -18.55
CA ASN A 106 -14.65 8.51 -18.74
C ASN A 106 -14.93 7.76 -17.44
N ILE A 107 -14.62 8.38 -16.29
CA ILE A 107 -14.87 7.83 -14.96
C ILE A 107 -16.07 8.54 -14.36
N ASP A 108 -17.22 7.87 -14.30
CA ASP A 108 -18.45 8.46 -13.75
C ASP A 108 -18.70 8.05 -12.29
N LEU A 109 -18.10 6.94 -11.88
CA LEU A 109 -18.34 6.28 -10.61
C LEU A 109 -17.03 5.73 -10.03
N VAL A 110 -16.84 5.90 -8.72
CA VAL A 110 -15.83 5.15 -7.96
C VAL A 110 -16.54 4.10 -7.11
N VAL A 111 -16.05 2.86 -7.17
CA VAL A 111 -16.59 1.74 -6.40
C VAL A 111 -15.55 1.28 -5.38
N VAL A 112 -15.90 1.38 -4.10
CA VAL A 112 -15.07 0.94 -2.97
C VAL A 112 -15.43 -0.50 -2.62
N ARG A 113 -14.42 -1.37 -2.57
CA ARG A 113 -14.52 -2.77 -2.15
C ARG A 113 -13.37 -3.10 -1.21
N THR A 114 -13.66 -3.68 -0.06
CA THR A 114 -12.66 -3.90 1.01
C THR A 114 -12.52 -5.37 1.39
N GLU A 115 -13.11 -6.30 0.65
CA GLU A 115 -13.10 -7.74 1.00
C GLU A 115 -11.70 -8.36 0.94
N GLN A 116 -10.83 -7.84 0.07
CA GLN A 116 -9.42 -8.26 -0.02
C GLN A 116 -8.47 -7.26 0.63
N PHE A 117 -8.97 -6.24 1.32
CA PHE A 117 -8.15 -5.24 1.98
C PHE A 117 -7.61 -5.77 3.31
N ALA A 118 -6.29 -5.88 3.43
CA ALA A 118 -5.65 -6.34 4.68
C ALA A 118 -5.43 -5.21 5.71
N GLY A 119 -5.68 -3.96 5.32
CA GLY A 119 -5.57 -2.79 6.18
C GLY A 119 -4.48 -1.80 5.77
N ALA A 120 -4.49 -0.68 6.49
CA ALA A 120 -3.50 0.38 6.49
C ALA A 120 -3.56 1.08 7.87
N GLY A 121 -2.58 1.91 8.21
CA GLY A 121 -2.72 2.76 9.39
C GLY A 121 -3.67 3.95 9.14
N LEU A 122 -4.00 4.66 10.22
CA LEU A 122 -5.05 5.67 10.19
C LEU A 122 -4.65 6.92 9.40
N ALA A 123 -3.37 7.31 9.39
CA ALA A 123 -2.91 8.44 8.57
C ALA A 123 -3.06 8.12 7.08
N THR A 124 -2.70 6.90 6.68
CA THR A 124 -2.90 6.39 5.32
C THR A 124 -4.38 6.39 4.92
N LEU A 125 -5.25 5.86 5.80
CA LEU A 125 -6.69 5.87 5.57
C LEU A 125 -7.26 7.28 5.43
N ARG A 126 -6.78 8.24 6.23
CA ARG A 126 -7.15 9.65 6.17
C ARG A 126 -6.73 10.32 4.86
N GLU A 127 -5.56 10.00 4.33
CA GLU A 127 -5.14 10.47 3.00
C GLU A 127 -6.10 10.00 1.90
N ILE A 128 -6.49 8.72 1.95
CA ILE A 128 -7.47 8.16 1.00
C ILE A 128 -8.85 8.81 1.20
N GLY A 129 -9.31 8.95 2.44
CA GLY A 129 -10.59 9.60 2.77
C GLY A 129 -10.66 11.05 2.26
N ARG A 130 -9.58 11.83 2.41
CA ARG A 130 -9.47 13.17 1.82
C ARG A 130 -9.54 13.14 0.30
N ALA A 131 -8.84 12.22 -0.35
CA ALA A 131 -8.89 12.08 -1.81
C ALA A 131 -10.30 11.68 -2.31
N MET A 132 -10.98 10.78 -1.60
CA MET A 132 -12.37 10.40 -1.89
C MET A 132 -13.33 11.59 -1.72
N LYS A 133 -13.16 12.39 -0.66
CA LYS A 133 -13.94 13.63 -0.47
C LYS A 133 -13.75 14.58 -1.66
N GLN A 134 -12.53 14.77 -2.13
CA GLN A 134 -12.25 15.62 -3.29
C GLN A 134 -12.85 15.08 -4.60
N VAL A 135 -12.90 13.77 -4.79
CA VAL A 135 -13.59 13.12 -5.92
C VAL A 135 -15.10 13.44 -5.88
N ARG A 136 -15.72 13.36 -4.70
CA ARG A 136 -17.14 13.71 -4.52
C ARG A 136 -17.41 15.19 -4.74
N GLU A 137 -16.55 16.07 -4.22
CA GLU A 137 -16.62 17.51 -4.44
C GLU A 137 -16.46 17.89 -5.92
N ALA A 138 -15.74 17.08 -6.71
CA ALA A 138 -15.66 17.19 -8.16
C ALA A 138 -16.92 16.68 -8.90
N GLY A 139 -17.93 16.21 -8.18
CA GLY A 139 -19.21 15.75 -8.73
C GLY A 139 -19.22 14.29 -9.18
N LYS A 140 -18.20 13.49 -8.87
CA LYS A 140 -18.18 12.06 -9.14
C LYS A 140 -18.85 11.31 -7.99
N GLU A 141 -19.73 10.37 -8.31
CA GLU A 141 -20.36 9.54 -7.29
C GLU A 141 -19.37 8.49 -6.76
N ILE A 142 -19.41 8.22 -5.45
CA ILE A 142 -18.69 7.12 -4.83
C ILE A 142 -19.69 6.18 -4.16
N ILE A 143 -19.61 4.89 -4.45
CA ILE A 143 -20.37 3.86 -3.72
C ILE A 143 -19.45 2.82 -3.12
N ALA A 144 -19.83 2.27 -1.98
CA ALA A 144 -19.18 1.14 -1.36
C ALA A 144 -20.09 -0.08 -1.41
N TYR A 145 -19.52 -1.26 -1.63
CA TYR A 145 -20.20 -2.54 -1.49
C TYR A 145 -19.28 -3.52 -0.79
N GLY A 146 -19.85 -4.34 0.10
CA GLY A 146 -19.12 -5.41 0.74
C GLY A 146 -20.04 -6.46 1.34
N ASP A 147 -19.52 -7.68 1.47
CA ASP A 147 -20.16 -8.69 2.30
C ASP A 147 -19.98 -8.37 3.78
N TYR A 148 -18.79 -7.91 4.16
CA TYR A 148 -18.46 -7.54 5.52
C TYR A 148 -17.55 -6.31 5.51
N PHE A 149 -17.78 -5.39 6.44
CA PHE A 149 -16.87 -4.29 6.72
C PHE A 149 -16.28 -4.47 8.12
N ASP A 150 -14.98 -4.72 8.18
CA ASP A 150 -14.23 -4.54 9.42
C ASP A 150 -14.00 -3.04 9.69
N GLN A 151 -13.45 -2.70 10.84
CA GLN A 151 -13.27 -1.30 11.25
C GLN A 151 -12.48 -0.45 10.24
N ARG A 152 -11.47 -1.03 9.59
CA ARG A 152 -10.61 -0.32 8.62
C ARG A 152 -11.27 -0.21 7.25
N GLY A 153 -11.91 -1.27 6.78
CA GLY A 153 -12.70 -1.26 5.55
C GLY A 153 -13.90 -0.32 5.67
N TYR A 154 -14.55 -0.31 6.84
CA TYR A 154 -15.65 0.61 7.13
C TYR A 154 -15.20 2.08 7.12
N TYR A 155 -13.97 2.38 7.55
CA TYR A 155 -13.43 3.74 7.43
C TYR A 155 -13.45 4.21 5.97
N LEU A 156 -12.99 3.38 5.03
CA LEU A 156 -13.03 3.72 3.59
C LEU A 156 -14.48 3.80 3.09
N ALA A 157 -15.32 2.83 3.44
CA ALA A 157 -16.72 2.80 3.04
C ALA A 157 -17.50 4.03 3.54
N ALA A 158 -17.20 4.52 4.74
CA ALA A 158 -17.83 5.67 5.37
C ALA A 158 -17.75 6.95 4.52
N HIS A 159 -16.71 7.08 3.68
CA HIS A 159 -16.51 8.22 2.79
C HIS A 159 -17.30 8.13 1.47
N ALA A 160 -18.01 7.03 1.20
CA ALA A 160 -18.86 6.89 0.03
C ALA A 160 -20.19 7.67 0.18
N ASP A 161 -20.82 8.00 -0.94
CA ASP A 161 -22.18 8.57 -0.99
C ASP A 161 -23.24 7.54 -0.58
N LYS A 162 -23.04 6.27 -0.95
CA LYS A 162 -23.89 5.14 -0.54
C LYS A 162 -23.05 3.91 -0.17
N ILE A 163 -23.45 3.22 0.87
CA ILE A 163 -22.89 1.95 1.33
C ILE A 163 -23.94 0.86 1.17
N TYR A 164 -23.62 -0.11 0.32
CA TYR A 164 -24.38 -1.33 0.12
C TYR A 164 -23.74 -2.47 0.90
N LEU A 165 -24.57 -3.30 1.54
CA LEU A 165 -24.11 -4.45 2.32
C LEU A 165 -24.86 -5.70 1.88
N SER A 166 -24.17 -6.85 1.85
CA SER A 166 -24.84 -8.13 1.64
C SER A 166 -25.88 -8.42 2.74
N PRO A 167 -27.06 -8.98 2.42
CA PRO A 167 -28.05 -9.37 3.42
C PRO A 167 -27.55 -10.40 4.45
N ASN A 168 -26.48 -11.14 4.13
CA ASN A 168 -25.83 -12.10 5.04
C ASN A 168 -24.53 -11.55 5.66
N GLY A 169 -24.38 -10.23 5.61
CA GLY A 169 -23.17 -9.50 5.97
C GLY A 169 -23.19 -8.87 7.36
N GLY A 170 -22.25 -7.95 7.58
CA GLY A 170 -22.22 -7.15 8.80
C GLY A 170 -21.15 -6.05 8.81
N VAL A 171 -21.31 -5.12 9.75
CA VAL A 171 -20.31 -4.10 10.08
C VAL A 171 -19.77 -4.39 11.48
N LEU A 172 -18.45 -4.52 11.62
CA LEU A 172 -17.78 -4.82 12.89
C LEU A 172 -16.83 -3.68 13.29
N LEU A 173 -17.27 -2.90 14.28
CA LEU A 173 -16.50 -1.84 14.93
C LEU A 173 -16.14 -2.30 16.35
N GLN A 174 -14.88 -2.16 16.76
CA GLN A 174 -14.36 -2.78 17.99
C GLN A 174 -13.53 -1.83 18.87
N GLY A 175 -13.19 -0.64 18.36
CA GLY A 175 -12.28 0.28 19.03
C GLY A 175 -10.80 -0.02 18.73
N LEU A 176 -9.91 0.61 19.48
CA LEU A 176 -8.47 0.38 19.41
C LEU A 176 -7.98 -0.29 20.69
N GLY A 177 -7.00 -1.17 20.55
CA GLY A 177 -6.35 -1.82 21.67
C GLY A 177 -4.96 -2.29 21.29
N ARG A 178 -4.10 -2.41 22.30
CA ARG A 178 -2.72 -2.88 22.12
C ARG A 178 -2.49 -4.11 22.98
N TYR A 179 -2.09 -5.21 22.35
CA TYR A 179 -1.68 -6.43 23.02
C TYR A 179 -0.18 -6.60 22.90
N ARG A 180 0.47 -6.85 24.03
CA ARG A 180 1.91 -7.06 24.08
C ARG A 180 2.26 -8.20 25.02
N SER A 181 3.08 -9.12 24.53
CA SER A 181 3.61 -10.22 25.32
C SER A 181 4.75 -9.76 26.22
N TYR A 182 4.84 -10.35 27.41
CA TYR A 182 5.88 -10.12 28.40
C TYR A 182 6.49 -11.46 28.82
N TYR A 183 7.81 -11.52 28.89
CA TYR A 183 8.58 -12.77 28.94
C TYR A 183 9.53 -12.87 30.13
N ALA A 184 9.58 -11.88 31.04
CA ALA A 184 10.57 -11.87 32.11
C ALA A 184 10.56 -13.14 32.97
N ALA A 185 9.38 -13.64 33.37
CA ALA A 185 9.25 -14.89 34.12
C ALA A 185 9.71 -16.13 33.34
N LEU A 186 9.56 -16.14 32.00
CA LEU A 186 10.06 -17.22 31.16
C LEU A 186 11.59 -17.18 31.09
N LEU A 187 12.15 -15.99 30.87
CA LEU A 187 13.60 -15.79 30.75
C LEU A 187 14.34 -16.14 32.05
N ASP A 188 13.76 -15.77 33.20
CA ASP A 188 14.25 -16.16 34.53
C ASP A 188 14.26 -17.69 34.71
N LYS A 189 13.18 -18.38 34.34
CA LYS A 189 13.12 -19.86 34.37
C LYS A 189 14.17 -20.52 33.47
N LEU A 190 14.45 -19.91 32.32
CA LEU A 190 15.48 -20.35 31.38
C LEU A 190 16.90 -19.93 31.81
N LYS A 191 17.04 -19.18 32.90
CA LYS A 191 18.31 -18.64 33.40
C LYS A 191 19.04 -17.78 32.36
N VAL A 192 18.28 -16.98 31.62
CA VAL A 192 18.81 -16.04 30.62
C VAL A 192 19.12 -14.72 31.31
N ASP A 193 20.37 -14.28 31.25
CA ASP A 193 20.79 -12.96 31.73
C ASP A 193 20.51 -11.88 30.68
N ILE A 194 19.66 -10.92 31.03
CA ILE A 194 19.27 -9.81 30.15
C ILE A 194 19.95 -8.51 30.62
N HIS A 195 20.76 -7.92 29.74
CA HIS A 195 21.39 -6.62 29.97
C HIS A 195 20.71 -5.54 29.12
N VAL A 196 20.02 -4.60 29.78
CA VAL A 196 19.34 -3.49 29.11
C VAL A 196 19.99 -2.16 29.49
N PHE A 197 20.35 -1.38 28.48
CA PHE A 197 20.75 0.01 28.61
C PHE A 197 19.66 0.88 27.98
N ARG A 198 19.02 1.72 28.79
CA ARG A 198 18.01 2.67 28.29
C ARG A 198 18.12 4.02 28.98
N VAL A 199 17.72 5.05 28.24
CA VAL A 199 17.42 6.38 28.75
C VAL A 199 16.01 6.74 28.25
N GLY A 200 15.20 7.33 29.12
CA GLY A 200 13.82 7.72 28.82
C GLY A 200 12.79 6.86 29.55
N THR A 201 11.96 7.51 30.38
CA THR A 201 10.89 6.87 31.18
C THR A 201 9.91 6.10 30.30
N TYR A 202 9.54 6.68 29.17
CA TYR A 202 8.55 6.13 28.23
C TYR A 202 9.16 5.20 27.16
N LYS A 203 10.47 4.90 27.21
CA LYS A 203 11.12 3.98 26.25
C LYS A 203 10.78 2.53 26.62
N SER A 204 9.55 2.13 26.34
CA SER A 204 8.94 0.88 26.80
C SER A 204 9.27 -0.33 25.91
N ALA A 205 9.92 -0.14 24.75
CA ALA A 205 10.21 -1.21 23.79
C ALA A 205 11.00 -2.40 24.41
N VAL A 206 11.76 -2.17 25.49
CA VAL A 206 12.55 -3.21 26.18
C VAL A 206 11.80 -3.91 27.32
N GLU A 207 10.63 -3.41 27.75
CA GLU A 207 9.93 -3.93 28.92
C GLU A 207 9.52 -5.41 28.85
N PRO A 208 9.15 -6.00 27.70
CA PRO A 208 8.84 -7.42 27.61
C PRO A 208 9.93 -8.35 28.14
N TYR A 209 11.19 -7.92 28.08
CA TYR A 209 12.32 -8.72 28.54
C TYR A 209 12.63 -8.51 30.03
N LEU A 210 12.03 -7.51 30.67
CA LEU A 210 12.33 -7.08 32.04
C LEU A 210 11.16 -7.26 32.99
N LEU A 211 9.92 -7.15 32.49
CA LEU A 211 8.70 -7.14 33.28
C LEU A 211 7.75 -8.26 32.84
N ASN A 212 6.70 -8.51 33.64
CA ASN A 212 5.60 -9.43 33.33
C ASN A 212 4.30 -8.70 32.94
N GLY A 213 4.38 -7.39 32.71
CA GLY A 213 3.30 -6.52 32.30
C GLY A 213 3.81 -5.10 32.07
N PRO A 214 3.00 -4.22 31.47
CA PRO A 214 3.42 -2.85 31.15
C PRO A 214 3.66 -2.04 32.43
N SER A 215 4.71 -1.22 32.42
CA SER A 215 4.91 -0.21 33.46
C SER A 215 3.80 0.85 33.42
N GLU A 216 3.62 1.59 34.51
CA GLU A 216 2.65 2.70 34.57
C GLU A 216 2.91 3.74 33.47
N ALA A 217 4.18 4.12 33.26
CA ALA A 217 4.58 5.02 32.19
C ALA A 217 4.24 4.47 30.80
N ALA A 218 4.46 3.17 30.55
CA ALA A 218 4.07 2.55 29.29
C ALA A 218 2.56 2.57 29.08
N ARG A 219 1.76 2.31 30.13
CA ARG A 219 0.29 2.36 30.05
C ARG A 219 -0.21 3.78 29.80
N GLU A 220 0.34 4.77 30.49
CA GLU A 220 0.00 6.19 30.31
C GLU A 220 0.26 6.62 28.86
N ALA A 221 1.47 6.39 28.35
CA ALA A 221 1.81 6.78 26.98
C ALA A 221 0.99 6.00 25.95
N ASP A 222 0.82 4.69 26.12
CA ASP A 222 0.02 3.88 25.20
C ASP A 222 -1.44 4.32 25.16
N GLN A 223 -2.03 4.61 26.32
CA GLN A 223 -3.41 5.07 26.41
C GLN A 223 -3.59 6.42 25.71
N ALA A 224 -2.66 7.37 25.92
CA ALA A 224 -2.76 8.71 25.35
C ALA A 224 -2.87 8.68 23.82
N TRP A 225 -1.95 8.00 23.12
CA TRP A 225 -2.02 7.96 21.66
C TRP A 225 -3.16 7.06 21.14
N LEU A 226 -3.53 6.00 21.85
CA LEU A 226 -4.70 5.19 21.47
C LEU A 226 -5.99 6.00 21.55
N ASP A 227 -6.16 6.81 22.60
CA ASP A 227 -7.31 7.69 22.76
C ASP A 227 -7.37 8.73 21.63
N ASP A 228 -6.25 9.38 21.34
CA ASP A 228 -6.17 10.38 20.25
C ASP A 228 -6.53 9.76 18.88
N LEU A 229 -5.92 8.62 18.53
CA LEU A 229 -6.23 7.93 17.28
C LEU A 229 -7.69 7.47 17.22
N TRP A 230 -8.25 7.01 18.34
CA TRP A 230 -9.64 6.60 18.39
C TRP A 230 -10.60 7.79 18.22
N GLN A 231 -10.31 8.92 18.86
CA GLN A 231 -11.11 10.14 18.67
C GLN A 231 -11.05 10.63 17.23
N ILE A 232 -9.89 10.56 16.58
CA ILE A 232 -9.76 10.89 15.16
C ILE A 232 -10.63 9.97 14.30
N TYR A 233 -10.55 8.65 14.50
CA TYR A 233 -11.39 7.69 13.78
C TYR A 233 -12.89 8.00 13.97
N LEU A 234 -13.32 8.22 15.22
CA LEU A 234 -14.70 8.54 15.55
C LEU A 234 -15.16 9.81 14.85
N ALA A 235 -14.34 10.86 14.86
CA ALA A 235 -14.65 12.14 14.22
C ALA A 235 -14.80 11.99 12.70
N ASP A 236 -13.82 11.34 12.05
CA ASP A 236 -13.81 11.17 10.59
C ASP A 236 -15.01 10.36 10.10
N VAL A 237 -15.28 9.21 10.72
CA VAL A 237 -16.41 8.34 10.34
C VAL A 237 -17.74 9.01 10.64
N SER A 238 -17.86 9.69 11.79
CA SER A 238 -19.10 10.39 12.14
C SER A 238 -19.37 11.57 11.22
N GLU A 239 -18.35 12.34 10.82
CA GLU A 239 -18.50 13.41 9.82
C GLU A 239 -18.91 12.84 8.46
N ALA A 240 -18.22 11.81 7.98
CA ALA A 240 -18.44 11.23 6.67
C ALA A 240 -19.86 10.64 6.53
N ARG A 241 -20.36 9.98 7.58
CA ARG A 241 -21.68 9.37 7.64
C ARG A 241 -22.78 10.24 8.25
N LYS A 242 -22.43 11.44 8.73
CA LYS A 242 -23.34 12.35 9.45
C LYS A 242 -24.01 11.68 10.64
N LEU A 243 -23.24 10.89 11.40
CA LEU A 243 -23.72 10.19 12.59
C LEU A 243 -23.77 11.14 13.78
N GLU A 244 -24.72 10.90 14.68
CA GLU A 244 -24.83 11.65 15.93
C GLU A 244 -23.57 11.50 16.79
N PRO A 245 -23.14 12.54 17.53
CA PRO A 245 -22.01 12.45 18.43
C PRO A 245 -22.10 11.26 19.40
N GLY A 246 -21.00 10.49 19.49
CA GLY A 246 -20.90 9.30 20.34
C GLY A 246 -21.71 8.10 19.87
N PHE A 247 -22.31 8.13 18.67
CA PHE A 247 -23.07 7.01 18.12
C PHE A 247 -22.24 5.72 18.07
N ILE A 248 -21.05 5.77 17.47
CA ILE A 248 -20.18 4.59 17.31
C ILE A 248 -19.78 4.01 18.67
N SER A 249 -19.45 4.84 19.66
CA SER A 249 -19.13 4.36 21.01
C SER A 249 -20.32 3.63 21.65
N ARG A 250 -21.51 4.22 21.60
CA ARG A 250 -22.73 3.59 22.12
C ARG A 250 -23.06 2.29 21.38
N TRP A 251 -22.84 2.25 20.06
CA TRP A 251 -22.99 1.05 19.25
C TRP A 251 -22.07 -0.07 19.75
N ILE A 252 -20.79 0.21 19.96
CA ILE A 252 -19.81 -0.78 20.44
C ILE A 252 -20.18 -1.27 21.85
N GLU A 253 -20.46 -0.35 22.77
CA GLU A 253 -20.80 -0.66 24.17
C GLU A 253 -22.05 -1.53 24.30
N ARG A 254 -23.03 -1.33 23.40
CA ARG A 254 -24.31 -2.02 23.41
C ARG A 254 -24.41 -3.14 22.39
N LEU A 255 -23.34 -3.45 21.67
CA LEU A 255 -23.37 -4.41 20.57
C LEU A 255 -24.00 -5.76 20.95
N PRO A 256 -23.70 -6.38 22.12
CA PRO A 256 -24.34 -7.63 22.51
C PRO A 256 -25.88 -7.53 22.60
N GLU A 257 -26.41 -6.46 23.20
CA GLU A 257 -27.85 -6.21 23.33
C GLU A 257 -28.49 -5.97 21.95
N LEU A 258 -27.81 -5.19 21.10
CA LEU A 258 -28.28 -4.86 19.77
C LEU A 258 -28.38 -6.11 18.89
N VAL A 259 -27.38 -6.98 18.94
CA VAL A 259 -27.37 -8.26 18.21
C VAL A 259 -28.47 -9.20 18.69
N GLU A 260 -28.69 -9.30 20.00
CA GLU A 260 -29.81 -10.09 20.53
C GLU A 260 -31.15 -9.53 20.05
N SER A 261 -31.32 -8.21 20.07
CA SER A 261 -32.56 -7.55 19.63
C SER A 261 -32.83 -7.68 18.13
N SER A 262 -31.79 -7.85 17.30
CA SER A 262 -31.92 -8.12 15.86
C SER A 262 -32.07 -9.61 15.54
N GLY A 263 -32.11 -10.50 16.54
CA GLY A 263 -32.17 -11.94 16.34
C GLY A 263 -30.89 -12.52 15.72
N GLY A 264 -29.75 -11.85 15.91
CA GLY A 264 -28.46 -12.23 15.33
C GLY A 264 -28.23 -11.73 13.89
N ASP A 265 -29.17 -10.99 13.31
CA ASP A 265 -29.04 -10.44 11.97
C ASP A 265 -28.19 -9.14 12.00
N MET A 266 -26.92 -9.28 11.62
CA MET A 266 -25.94 -8.19 11.62
C MET A 266 -26.15 -7.20 10.47
N ALA A 267 -26.62 -7.67 9.30
CA ALA A 267 -26.86 -6.82 8.15
C ALA A 267 -28.07 -5.92 8.38
N LYS A 268 -29.16 -6.51 8.88
CA LYS A 268 -30.34 -5.75 9.30
C LYS A 268 -30.01 -4.77 10.39
N LEU A 269 -29.22 -5.16 11.39
CA LEU A 269 -28.82 -4.27 12.47
C LEU A 269 -28.01 -3.06 11.96
N ALA A 270 -27.07 -3.27 11.01
CA ALA A 270 -26.30 -2.20 10.39
C ALA A 270 -27.19 -1.24 9.58
N LEU A 271 -28.17 -1.78 8.84
CA LEU A 271 -29.14 -0.99 8.07
C LEU A 271 -30.04 -0.16 9.01
N ASP A 272 -30.70 -0.82 9.96
CA ASP A 272 -31.66 -0.21 10.88
C ASP A 272 -31.00 0.88 11.75
N SER A 273 -29.67 0.81 11.94
CA SER A 273 -28.88 1.79 12.70
C SER A 273 -28.22 2.87 11.83
N GLY A 274 -28.40 2.84 10.51
CA GLY A 274 -27.86 3.84 9.58
C GLY A 274 -26.35 3.74 9.31
N LEU A 275 -25.71 2.63 9.69
CA LEU A 275 -24.30 2.37 9.35
C LEU A 275 -24.14 2.05 7.87
N VAL A 276 -25.16 1.47 7.23
CA VAL A 276 -25.23 1.22 5.79
C VAL A 276 -26.55 1.75 5.24
N ASP A 277 -26.63 1.94 3.92
CA ASP A 277 -27.76 2.60 3.28
C ASP A 277 -28.78 1.60 2.74
N GLU A 278 -28.33 0.50 2.13
CA GLU A 278 -29.19 -0.51 1.51
C GLU A 278 -28.56 -1.92 1.58
N LEU A 279 -29.42 -2.95 1.59
CA LEU A 279 -28.97 -4.34 1.51
C LEU A 279 -29.18 -4.87 0.10
N LEU A 280 -28.12 -5.37 -0.54
CA LEU A 280 -28.15 -5.93 -1.90
C LEU A 280 -27.31 -7.20 -1.95
N ASN A 281 -27.80 -8.22 -2.66
CA ASN A 281 -26.96 -9.34 -3.07
C ASN A 281 -26.00 -8.91 -4.19
N GLU A 282 -24.93 -9.69 -4.42
CA GLU A 282 -23.91 -9.36 -5.44
C GLU A 282 -24.52 -9.23 -6.85
N ASP A 283 -25.53 -10.03 -7.21
CA ASP A 283 -26.21 -9.93 -8.51
C ASP A 283 -27.04 -8.66 -8.65
N GLU A 284 -27.69 -8.21 -7.58
CA GLU A 284 -28.42 -6.94 -7.53
C GLU A 284 -27.46 -5.74 -7.60
N PHE A 285 -26.32 -5.83 -6.92
CA PHE A 285 -25.28 -4.81 -6.98
C PHE A 285 -24.61 -4.73 -8.37
N GLU A 286 -24.31 -5.86 -9.00
CA GLU A 286 -23.77 -5.88 -10.37
C GLU A 286 -24.77 -5.32 -11.39
N LYS A 287 -26.08 -5.54 -11.18
CA LYS A 287 -27.13 -4.89 -11.98
C LYS A 287 -27.14 -3.38 -11.76
N LEU A 288 -27.02 -2.91 -10.51
CA LEU A 288 -26.91 -1.48 -10.19
C LEU A 288 -25.70 -0.83 -10.89
N LEU A 289 -24.54 -1.50 -10.88
CA LEU A 289 -23.35 -1.02 -11.59
C LEU A 289 -23.57 -0.93 -13.10
N ALA A 290 -24.26 -1.92 -13.69
CA ALA A 290 -24.58 -1.92 -15.11
C ALA A 290 -25.60 -0.84 -15.50
N GLU A 291 -26.50 -0.44 -14.60
CA GLU A 291 -27.46 0.65 -14.79
C GLU A 291 -26.81 2.04 -14.67
N ARG A 292 -25.82 2.20 -13.78
CA ARG A 292 -25.10 3.47 -13.57
C ARG A 292 -23.96 3.69 -14.56
N GLY A 293 -23.34 2.63 -15.02
CA GLY A 293 -22.21 2.66 -15.94
C GLY A 293 -22.58 2.26 -17.37
N SER A 294 -21.56 2.07 -18.19
CA SER A 294 -21.70 1.39 -19.47
C SER A 294 -21.41 -0.10 -19.34
N VAL A 295 -22.08 -0.92 -20.14
CA VAL A 295 -21.86 -2.37 -20.17
C VAL A 295 -20.77 -2.71 -21.19
N ASP A 296 -19.80 -3.51 -20.76
CA ASP A 296 -18.78 -4.09 -21.63
C ASP A 296 -19.43 -5.13 -22.58
N PRO A 297 -19.33 -4.95 -23.92
CA PRO A 297 -19.97 -5.84 -24.87
C PRO A 297 -19.49 -7.30 -24.82
N GLN A 298 -18.25 -7.54 -24.39
CA GLN A 298 -17.63 -8.86 -24.32
C GLN A 298 -18.02 -9.59 -23.05
N THR A 299 -17.91 -8.91 -21.90
CA THR A 299 -18.16 -9.55 -20.59
C THR A 299 -19.63 -9.49 -20.17
N LYS A 300 -20.44 -8.63 -20.81
CA LYS A 300 -21.82 -8.32 -20.42
C LYS A 300 -21.96 -7.79 -18.99
N ARG A 301 -20.88 -7.24 -18.43
CA ARG A 301 -20.84 -6.63 -17.09
C ARG A 301 -20.55 -5.13 -17.19
N ALA A 302 -20.72 -4.40 -16.10
CA ALA A 302 -20.32 -3.00 -16.04
C ALA A 302 -18.83 -2.84 -16.37
N ARG A 303 -18.51 -1.86 -17.23
CA ARG A 303 -17.14 -1.44 -17.53
C ARG A 303 -16.45 -1.01 -16.25
N ARG A 304 -15.28 -1.56 -15.99
CA ARG A 304 -14.53 -1.31 -14.75
C ARG A 304 -13.03 -1.29 -14.99
N VAL A 305 -12.32 -0.48 -14.21
CA VAL A 305 -10.85 -0.46 -14.19
C VAL A 305 -10.36 -0.44 -12.75
N GLY A 306 -9.35 -1.26 -12.43
CA GLY A 306 -8.74 -1.29 -11.10
C GLY A 306 -7.89 -0.04 -10.85
N VAL A 307 -7.84 0.41 -9.58
CA VAL A 307 -7.10 1.61 -9.17
C VAL A 307 -5.63 1.60 -9.60
N VAL A 308 -4.94 0.47 -9.46
CA VAL A 308 -3.51 0.32 -9.83
C VAL A 308 -3.33 0.45 -11.35
N THR A 309 -4.08 -0.34 -12.12
CA THR A 309 -4.02 -0.29 -13.59
C THR A 309 -4.41 1.09 -14.13
N TYR A 310 -5.36 1.78 -13.49
CA TYR A 310 -5.71 3.13 -13.87
C TYR A 310 -4.58 4.11 -13.53
N ALA A 311 -3.98 4.05 -12.33
CA ALA A 311 -2.86 4.89 -11.94
C ALA A 311 -1.65 4.78 -12.87
N GLU A 312 -1.33 3.57 -13.34
CA GLU A 312 -0.26 3.32 -14.31
C GLU A 312 -0.51 4.06 -15.63
N ARG A 313 -1.75 4.07 -16.12
CA ARG A 313 -2.14 4.78 -17.36
C ARG A 313 -2.05 6.29 -17.22
N GLN A 314 -2.18 6.81 -16.01
CA GLN A 314 -2.09 8.24 -15.70
C GLN A 314 -0.66 8.68 -15.35
N SER A 315 0.29 7.75 -15.32
CA SER A 315 1.70 8.11 -15.07
C SER A 315 2.23 8.98 -16.22
N LYS A 316 2.76 10.15 -15.85
CA LYS A 316 3.41 11.04 -16.82
C LYS A 316 4.82 10.52 -17.09
N GLN A 317 5.18 10.43 -18.37
CA GLN A 317 6.58 10.23 -18.74
C GLN A 317 7.35 11.52 -18.50
N LEU A 318 8.43 11.42 -17.75
CA LEU A 318 9.39 12.51 -17.57
C LEU A 318 10.23 12.66 -18.83
N MET A 319 10.45 13.89 -19.26
CA MET A 319 11.33 14.20 -20.38
C MET A 319 12.75 14.52 -19.87
N PRO A 320 13.81 14.20 -20.63
CA PRO A 320 15.16 14.62 -20.28
C PRO A 320 15.25 16.14 -20.08
N GLY A 321 15.74 16.56 -18.91
CA GLY A 321 15.89 17.98 -18.56
C GLY A 321 14.71 18.57 -17.76
N ASP A 322 13.64 17.81 -17.52
CA ASP A 322 12.56 18.24 -16.64
C ASP A 322 13.09 18.51 -15.22
N ALA A 323 12.67 19.62 -14.63
CA ALA A 323 12.90 19.89 -13.22
C ALA A 323 11.95 19.04 -12.39
N VAL A 324 12.48 18.25 -11.45
CA VAL A 324 11.69 17.29 -10.68
C VAL A 324 11.88 17.46 -9.16
N VAL A 325 10.93 16.93 -8.41
CA VAL A 325 11.06 16.71 -6.96
C VAL A 325 11.37 15.24 -6.75
N GLY A 326 12.51 14.94 -6.11
CA GLY A 326 12.89 13.57 -5.79
C GLY A 326 12.10 13.07 -4.59
N VAL A 327 11.37 11.97 -4.73
CA VAL A 327 10.64 11.34 -3.62
C VAL A 327 11.39 10.07 -3.21
N ILE A 328 11.89 10.07 -1.98
CA ILE A 328 12.59 8.94 -1.37
C ILE A 328 11.67 8.36 -0.30
N VAL A 329 11.32 7.09 -0.42
CA VAL A 329 10.49 6.39 0.57
C VAL A 329 11.41 5.67 1.55
N ALA A 330 11.17 5.90 2.84
CA ALA A 330 11.83 5.26 3.96
C ALA A 330 10.76 4.55 4.79
N GLU A 331 10.42 3.33 4.36
CA GLU A 331 9.39 2.49 4.99
C GLU A 331 10.02 1.22 5.60
N GLY A 332 9.63 0.92 6.84
CA GLY A 332 10.06 -0.28 7.56
C GLY A 332 11.08 0.01 8.68
N THR A 333 11.76 -1.04 9.13
CA THR A 333 12.76 -0.93 10.22
C THR A 333 14.07 -0.36 9.68
N ILE A 334 14.69 0.54 10.44
CA ILE A 334 16.01 1.09 10.08
C ILE A 334 17.10 0.12 10.55
N VAL A 335 17.95 -0.31 9.63
CA VAL A 335 19.05 -1.23 9.90
C VAL A 335 20.33 -0.77 9.20
N ASP A 336 21.46 -1.27 9.67
CA ASP A 336 22.77 -0.94 9.11
C ASP A 336 22.99 -1.56 7.73
N GLY A 337 23.88 -0.94 6.95
CA GLY A 337 24.30 -1.44 5.64
C GLY A 337 23.30 -1.15 4.53
N GLU A 338 23.42 -1.91 3.45
CA GLU A 338 22.48 -1.91 2.33
C GLU A 338 21.31 -2.84 2.63
N GLN A 339 20.11 -2.44 2.24
CA GLN A 339 18.90 -3.24 2.41
C GLN A 339 18.06 -3.20 1.14
N PRO A 340 17.36 -4.31 0.84
CA PRO A 340 16.33 -4.33 -0.19
C PRO A 340 15.09 -3.52 0.27
N GLN A 341 14.11 -3.39 -0.62
CA GLN A 341 12.81 -2.81 -0.26
C GLN A 341 12.16 -3.58 0.90
N GLY A 342 11.28 -2.91 1.65
CA GLY A 342 10.69 -3.43 2.89
C GLY A 342 11.54 -3.23 4.15
N SER A 343 12.75 -2.68 4.01
CA SER A 343 13.62 -2.29 5.12
C SER A 343 14.41 -1.03 4.76
N ILE A 344 14.75 -0.21 5.75
CA ILE A 344 15.49 1.03 5.55
C ILE A 344 16.96 0.76 5.85
N GLY A 345 17.78 0.65 4.80
CA GLY A 345 19.23 0.51 4.93
C GLY A 345 19.90 1.87 5.07
N GLY A 346 20.76 2.01 6.09
CA GLY A 346 21.55 3.23 6.31
C GLY A 346 22.37 3.63 5.07
N VAL A 347 23.02 2.67 4.42
CA VAL A 347 23.86 2.91 3.23
C VAL A 347 23.00 3.13 1.99
N SER A 348 22.05 2.23 1.70
CA SER A 348 21.23 2.31 0.48
C SER A 348 20.36 3.57 0.45
N THR A 349 19.77 3.95 1.59
CA THR A 349 18.94 5.16 1.68
C THR A 349 19.78 6.44 1.62
N ALA A 350 20.96 6.47 2.28
CA ALA A 350 21.89 7.59 2.18
C ALA A 350 22.36 7.81 0.73
N GLU A 351 22.62 6.73 -0.02
CA GLU A 351 23.01 6.82 -1.43
C GLU A 351 21.87 7.33 -2.33
N LEU A 352 20.61 6.99 -2.04
CA LEU A 352 19.45 7.58 -2.73
C LEU A 352 19.37 9.09 -2.49
N VAL A 353 19.57 9.54 -1.25
CA VAL A 353 19.59 10.97 -0.90
C VAL A 353 20.74 11.68 -1.60
N ARG A 354 21.95 11.08 -1.60
CA ARG A 354 23.11 11.60 -2.31
C ARG A 354 22.87 11.72 -3.80
N THR A 355 22.31 10.69 -4.42
CA THR A 355 21.98 10.68 -5.85
C THR A 355 21.02 11.83 -6.17
N ALA A 356 19.98 12.01 -5.36
CA ALA A 356 19.04 13.12 -5.52
C ALA A 356 19.70 14.49 -5.28
N ARG A 357 20.67 14.59 -4.36
CA ARG A 357 21.46 15.80 -4.14
C ARG A 357 22.32 16.16 -5.34
N GLU A 358 22.93 15.18 -6.00
CA GLU A 358 23.88 15.39 -7.10
C GLU A 358 23.21 15.53 -8.48
N ASP A 359 21.98 15.03 -8.63
CA ASP A 359 21.24 15.18 -9.88
C ASP A 359 20.75 16.62 -10.12
N SER A 360 21.28 17.28 -11.14
CA SER A 360 20.90 18.65 -11.50
C SER A 360 19.41 18.83 -11.85
N ALA A 361 18.69 17.78 -12.25
CA ALA A 361 17.26 17.81 -12.53
C ALA A 361 16.42 17.92 -11.25
N VAL A 362 16.89 17.32 -10.14
CA VAL A 362 16.21 17.33 -8.84
C VAL A 362 16.36 18.69 -8.18
N LYS A 363 15.25 19.38 -7.96
CA LYS A 363 15.20 20.73 -7.35
C LYS A 363 14.88 20.73 -5.86
N ALA A 364 14.23 19.68 -5.38
CA ALA A 364 13.92 19.46 -3.97
C ALA A 364 13.81 17.95 -3.69
N VAL A 365 13.94 17.56 -2.43
CA VAL A 365 13.79 16.17 -1.96
C VAL A 365 12.63 16.10 -0.97
N VAL A 366 11.75 15.12 -1.16
CA VAL A 366 10.75 14.69 -0.18
C VAL A 366 11.19 13.35 0.37
N LEU A 367 11.34 13.26 1.69
CA LEU A 367 11.50 11.98 2.39
C LEU A 367 10.13 11.57 2.94
N ARG A 368 9.53 10.52 2.37
CA ARG A 368 8.31 9.89 2.89
C ARG A 368 8.71 8.84 3.92
N VAL A 369 8.40 9.07 5.19
CA VAL A 369 8.84 8.23 6.31
C VAL A 369 7.67 7.45 6.88
N ASP A 370 7.76 6.12 6.87
CA ASP A 370 6.87 5.23 7.64
C ASP A 370 7.71 4.19 8.41
N SER A 371 8.20 4.59 9.58
CA SER A 371 9.17 3.82 10.37
C SER A 371 9.01 4.01 11.88
N GLY A 372 8.97 2.89 12.60
CA GLY A 372 9.15 2.85 14.06
C GLY A 372 10.60 3.07 14.52
N GLY A 373 11.54 3.25 13.58
CA GLY A 373 12.96 3.45 13.81
C GLY A 373 13.80 2.18 13.72
N GLY A 374 14.92 2.15 14.44
CA GLY A 374 15.87 1.04 14.41
C GLY A 374 17.28 1.50 14.76
N SER A 375 18.28 1.11 13.96
CA SER A 375 19.68 1.47 14.17
C SER A 375 19.89 2.99 14.20
N ALA A 376 20.50 3.47 15.29
CA ALA A 376 20.89 4.87 15.43
C ALA A 376 22.01 5.26 14.46
N PHE A 377 22.93 4.33 14.17
CA PHE A 377 24.05 4.59 13.26
C PHE A 377 23.58 4.75 11.82
N ALA A 378 22.74 3.84 11.34
CA ALA A 378 22.08 3.97 10.04
C ALA A 378 21.23 5.26 9.96
N SER A 379 20.49 5.60 11.02
CA SER A 379 19.71 6.83 11.08
C SER A 379 20.59 8.08 10.92
N GLU A 380 21.75 8.12 11.58
CA GLU A 380 22.66 9.26 11.46
C GLU A 380 23.29 9.38 10.06
N GLN A 381 23.58 8.26 9.38
CA GLN A 381 24.05 8.29 7.99
C GLN A 381 23.03 8.96 7.06
N ILE A 382 21.77 8.56 7.17
CA ILE A 382 20.68 9.12 6.37
C ILE A 382 20.47 10.61 6.71
N ARG A 383 20.38 10.94 8.01
CA ARG A 383 20.23 12.32 8.48
C ARG A 383 21.35 13.22 7.95
N ARG A 384 22.59 12.71 7.93
CA ARG A 384 23.74 13.46 7.42
C ARG A 384 23.63 13.77 5.93
N GLU A 385 23.21 12.84 5.10
CA GLU A 385 23.02 13.11 3.66
C GLU A 385 21.87 14.10 3.41
N LEU A 386 20.81 14.07 4.22
CA LEU A 386 19.73 15.08 4.16
C LEU A 386 20.25 16.48 4.53
N GLU A 387 21.07 16.58 5.58
CA GLU A 387 21.73 17.83 5.97
C GLU A 387 22.65 18.37 4.85
N LEU A 388 23.44 17.50 4.21
CA LEU A 388 24.27 17.87 3.07
C LEU A 388 23.43 18.30 1.86
N THR A 389 22.27 17.70 1.65
CA THR A 389 21.32 18.06 0.59
C THR A 389 20.80 19.48 0.78
N ARG A 390 20.43 19.83 2.02
CA ARG A 390 20.02 21.20 2.39
C ARG A 390 21.16 22.19 2.22
N ALA A 391 22.36 21.83 2.68
CA ALA A 391 23.55 22.68 2.54
C ALA A 391 23.93 22.93 1.06
N ALA A 392 23.60 22.00 0.16
CA ALA A 392 23.75 22.16 -1.29
C ALA A 392 22.66 23.05 -1.92
N GLY A 393 21.74 23.61 -1.13
CA GLY A 393 20.68 24.51 -1.58
C GLY A 393 19.43 23.82 -2.13
N LYS A 394 19.29 22.49 -1.95
CA LYS A 394 18.08 21.75 -2.32
C LYS A 394 17.18 21.58 -1.11
N PRO A 395 15.94 22.12 -1.12
CA PRO A 395 15.03 21.97 0.01
C PRO A 395 14.72 20.50 0.30
N VAL A 396 14.67 20.15 1.59
CA VAL A 396 14.29 18.83 2.08
C VAL A 396 12.97 18.95 2.85
N VAL A 397 11.94 18.24 2.39
CA VAL A 397 10.64 18.17 3.04
C VAL A 397 10.42 16.76 3.58
N ILE A 398 10.01 16.65 4.84
CA ILE A 398 9.59 15.38 5.44
C ILE A 398 8.08 15.26 5.32
N SER A 399 7.63 14.11 4.86
CA SER A 399 6.23 13.69 4.90
C SER A 399 6.15 12.42 5.74
N MET A 400 5.55 12.48 6.92
CA MET A 400 5.39 11.33 7.80
C MET A 400 4.10 10.58 7.45
N GLY A 401 4.21 9.25 7.32
CA GLY A 401 3.10 8.32 7.15
C GLY A 401 2.47 7.94 8.48
N ASP A 402 2.13 6.67 8.64
CA ASP A 402 1.47 6.17 9.84
C ASP A 402 2.38 6.25 11.08
N VAL A 403 3.69 6.01 10.93
CA VAL A 403 4.66 6.08 12.02
C VAL A 403 5.94 6.79 11.58
N ALA A 404 6.50 7.68 12.41
CA ALA A 404 7.83 8.25 12.18
C ALA A 404 8.56 8.46 13.52
N ALA A 405 8.70 7.38 14.29
CA ALA A 405 9.16 7.42 15.67
C ALA A 405 10.62 6.95 15.82
N SER A 406 11.27 7.33 16.93
CA SER A 406 12.65 6.91 17.25
C SER A 406 13.64 7.23 16.12
N GLY A 407 14.21 6.23 15.45
CA GLY A 407 15.09 6.45 14.29
C GLY A 407 14.37 7.10 13.11
N GLY A 408 13.06 6.84 12.93
CA GLY A 408 12.23 7.51 11.94
C GLY A 408 12.12 9.02 12.20
N TYR A 409 12.03 9.42 13.47
CA TYR A 409 12.11 10.82 13.85
C TYR A 409 13.53 11.38 13.65
N TRP A 410 14.56 10.58 13.95
CA TRP A 410 15.95 10.98 13.80
C TRP A 410 16.28 11.37 12.36
N ILE A 411 15.93 10.54 11.38
CA ILE A 411 16.15 10.86 9.96
C ILE A 411 15.32 12.07 9.51
N SER A 412 14.23 12.37 10.21
CA SER A 412 13.35 13.52 9.94
C SER A 412 13.90 14.85 10.47
N MET A 413 14.92 14.86 11.35
CA MET A 413 15.38 16.09 12.02
C MET A 413 16.08 17.09 11.09
N SER A 414 16.60 16.66 9.93
CA SER A 414 17.30 17.54 8.98
C SER A 414 16.41 17.91 7.80
N ASN A 415 15.53 18.90 8.02
CA ASN A 415 14.52 19.32 7.06
C ASN A 415 14.35 20.85 7.01
N ASP A 416 13.69 21.33 5.96
CA ASP A 416 13.20 22.70 5.82
C ASP A 416 11.70 22.81 6.14
N ALA A 417 10.96 21.71 5.97
CA ALA A 417 9.59 21.56 6.43
C ALA A 417 9.30 20.10 6.80
N LEU A 418 8.42 19.91 7.78
CA LEU A 418 7.96 18.61 8.25
C LEU A 418 6.43 18.63 8.33
N TYR A 419 5.82 17.66 7.66
CA TYR A 419 4.38 17.45 7.67
C TYR A 419 4.08 16.07 8.27
N ALA A 420 3.15 16.05 9.21
CA ALA A 420 2.61 14.85 9.81
C ALA A 420 1.08 14.95 9.81
N ASP A 421 0.41 13.82 9.57
CA ASP A 421 -1.03 13.76 9.79
C ASP A 421 -1.31 13.78 11.30
N PRO A 422 -2.44 14.35 11.78
CA PRO A 422 -2.83 14.23 13.18
C PRO A 422 -2.85 12.79 13.72
N ALA A 423 -3.00 11.79 12.85
CA ALA A 423 -2.96 10.38 13.19
C ALA A 423 -1.57 9.72 13.09
N THR A 424 -0.52 10.47 12.72
CA THR A 424 0.86 9.95 12.68
C THR A 424 1.38 9.71 14.10
N ILE A 425 1.90 8.52 14.37
CA ILE A 425 2.62 8.22 15.62
C ILE A 425 4.09 8.65 15.46
N THR A 426 4.49 9.70 16.18
CA THR A 426 5.86 10.25 16.12
C THR A 426 6.43 10.54 17.51
N GLY A 427 7.68 11.01 17.57
CA GLY A 427 8.47 11.19 18.79
C GLY A 427 8.66 12.64 19.25
#